data_AF-Q128B5-F1
#
_entry.id   AF-Q128B5-F1
#
_cell.length_a   1.000
_cell.length_b   1.000
_cell.length_c   1.000
_cell.angle_alpha   90.00
_cell.angle_beta   90.00
_cell.angle_gamma   90.00
#
_symmetry.space_group_name_H-M   'P 1'
#
loop_
_entity.id
_entity.type
_entity.pdbx_description
1 polymer ?
#
loop_
_entity_poly.entity_id
_entity_poly.type
_entity_poly.pdbx_seq_one_letter_code
_entity_poly.pdbx_strand_id
1 'polypeptide(L)'
;MDLSTFVTSLQASLGANLPKVLGAVAILALGWLLAVAARAGMRRLLRLLQVNTRVEESTGVQLDAESPVAVGVFWLILLATLVAVLNVLDLSLLTNPFAAMMGDIIGYLPKLLAGAVLSLVTWLLATVLRALAARALAATTLDEKLSTEAGMAPMSQNVGNVLFWLVILMLLPAILNAFQLNALLEPVIGMLNKLLAMVPNMFAALLIGGVGYIVARVLRGLVTNLLAAAGADSLNQRVGLDSSIRLSALAGTVVFIFVFVPSLIAALDALKINAVSRPASQMLDLMFAAVPHIVAASVILLLTWYIARFASRLLASLMESAGADNLPQKMGIQHVLSGAARPSRLASALLMFFAMLFAATEAASQLGFGQMRNMVSSFIGFAADVLLGGAILAVGFWISNLAYDAIHKAGGKHAAGLAEIARIGILGLVIAMGLRAMGLANEIVQLAFGLTLGAVAVAVALSFGLGGREAAGKLATRWLERWYKD
;
A
#
# COMPACT_ATOMS: atom_id res chain seq x y z
N MET A 1 -75.26 -15.62 9.60
CA MET A 1 -74.91 -15.33 8.18
C MET A 1 -75.96 -16.00 7.33
N ASP A 2 -76.81 -15.22 6.65
CA ASP A 2 -77.90 -15.76 5.85
C ASP A 2 -77.35 -16.51 4.62
N LEU A 3 -77.49 -17.84 4.62
CA LEU A 3 -77.10 -18.70 3.49
C LEU A 3 -77.80 -18.30 2.18
N SER A 4 -78.99 -17.71 2.26
CA SER A 4 -79.72 -17.19 1.09
C SER A 4 -79.02 -16.01 0.41
N THR A 5 -78.41 -15.09 1.18
CA THR A 5 -77.62 -13.96 0.64
C THR A 5 -76.31 -14.43 0.01
N PHE A 6 -75.71 -15.49 0.56
CA PHE A 6 -74.54 -16.13 -0.04
C PHE A 6 -74.89 -16.87 -1.34
N VAL A 7 -75.99 -17.62 -1.37
CA VAL A 7 -76.45 -18.35 -2.57
C VAL A 7 -76.89 -17.39 -3.67
N THR A 8 -77.60 -16.31 -3.35
CA THR A 8 -78.01 -15.31 -4.35
C THR A 8 -76.83 -14.49 -4.88
N SER A 9 -75.86 -14.13 -4.03
CA SER A 9 -74.62 -13.48 -4.49
C SER A 9 -73.73 -14.41 -5.31
N LEU A 10 -73.67 -15.72 -4.98
CA LEU A 10 -73.03 -16.74 -5.81
C LEU A 10 -73.74 -16.94 -7.15
N GLN A 11 -75.06 -17.05 -7.15
CA GLN A 11 -75.83 -17.24 -8.38
C GLN A 11 -75.75 -16.02 -9.30
N ALA A 12 -75.76 -14.80 -8.75
CA ALA A 12 -75.53 -13.58 -9.52
C ALA A 12 -74.10 -13.48 -10.06
N SER A 13 -73.09 -13.84 -9.25
CA SER A 13 -71.68 -13.81 -9.67
C SER A 13 -71.35 -14.92 -10.68
N LEU A 14 -71.90 -16.12 -10.52
CA LEU A 14 -71.74 -17.23 -11.45
C LEU A 14 -72.54 -17.00 -12.73
N GLY A 15 -73.78 -16.52 -12.63
CA GLY A 15 -74.62 -16.22 -13.80
C GLY A 15 -74.03 -15.15 -14.71
N ALA A 16 -73.38 -14.12 -14.13
CA ALA A 16 -72.73 -13.06 -14.90
C ALA A 16 -71.38 -13.48 -15.51
N ASN A 17 -70.61 -14.35 -14.86
CA ASN A 17 -69.26 -14.73 -15.28
C ASN A 17 -69.20 -16.03 -16.10
N LEU A 18 -70.22 -16.90 -16.03
CA LEU A 18 -70.26 -18.17 -16.77
C LEU A 18 -70.11 -17.98 -18.30
N PRO A 19 -70.74 -16.99 -18.95
CA PRO A 19 -70.54 -16.75 -20.38
C PRO A 19 -69.10 -16.37 -20.73
N LYS A 20 -68.42 -15.57 -19.88
CA LYS A 20 -67.02 -15.18 -20.08
C LYS A 20 -66.07 -16.36 -19.94
N VAL A 21 -66.33 -17.24 -18.97
CA VAL A 21 -65.55 -18.47 -18.78
C VAL A 21 -65.71 -19.42 -19.97
N LEU A 22 -66.93 -19.60 -20.48
CA LEU A 22 -67.16 -20.41 -21.68
C LEU A 22 -66.48 -19.81 -22.91
N GLY A 23 -66.53 -18.48 -23.09
CA GLY A 23 -65.82 -17.77 -24.15
C GLY A 23 -64.30 -17.96 -24.07
N ALA A 24 -63.73 -17.84 -22.88
CA ALA A 24 -62.32 -18.09 -22.61
C ALA A 24 -61.89 -19.53 -22.98
N VAL A 25 -62.67 -20.54 -22.58
CA VAL A 25 -62.38 -21.95 -22.92
C VAL A 25 -62.45 -22.18 -24.42
N ALA A 26 -63.43 -21.59 -25.11
CA ALA A 26 -63.54 -21.68 -26.57
C ALA A 26 -62.33 -21.05 -27.28
N ILE A 27 -61.88 -19.86 -26.84
CA ILE A 27 -60.68 -19.20 -27.38
C ILE A 27 -59.43 -20.04 -27.13
N LEU A 28 -59.30 -20.64 -25.95
CA LEU A 28 -58.15 -21.48 -25.62
C LEU A 28 -58.08 -22.72 -26.54
N ALA A 29 -59.22 -23.40 -26.76
CA ALA A 29 -59.30 -24.56 -27.64
C ALA A 29 -58.97 -24.20 -29.10
N LEU A 30 -59.55 -23.10 -29.60
CA LEU A 30 -59.28 -22.61 -30.96
C LEU A 30 -57.82 -22.15 -31.13
N GLY A 31 -57.29 -21.42 -30.16
CA GLY A 31 -55.92 -20.92 -30.19
C GLY A 31 -54.87 -22.03 -30.09
N TRP A 32 -55.13 -23.10 -29.34
CA TRP A 32 -54.26 -24.29 -29.33
C TRP A 32 -54.22 -24.99 -30.70
N LEU A 33 -55.38 -25.16 -31.35
CA LEU A 33 -55.44 -25.72 -32.71
C LEU A 33 -54.67 -24.83 -33.72
N LEU A 34 -54.83 -23.51 -33.64
CA LEU A 34 -54.07 -22.55 -34.44
C LEU A 34 -52.56 -22.66 -34.19
N ALA A 35 -52.14 -22.79 -32.94
CA ALA A 35 -50.73 -22.93 -32.58
C ALA A 35 -50.11 -24.20 -33.19
N VAL A 36 -50.80 -25.35 -33.11
CA VAL A 36 -50.34 -26.62 -33.70
C VAL A 36 -50.27 -26.52 -35.22
N ALA A 37 -51.29 -25.93 -35.86
CA ALA A 37 -51.33 -25.73 -37.30
C ALA A 37 -50.17 -24.84 -37.78
N ALA A 38 -49.93 -23.72 -37.10
CA ALA A 38 -48.85 -22.80 -37.40
C ALA A 38 -47.47 -23.42 -37.18
N ARG A 39 -47.28 -24.22 -36.12
CA ARG A 39 -46.04 -24.98 -35.89
C ARG A 39 -45.75 -25.94 -37.05
N ALA A 40 -46.75 -26.68 -37.49
CA ALA A 40 -46.61 -27.61 -38.61
C ALA A 40 -46.32 -26.88 -39.92
N GLY A 41 -46.99 -25.74 -40.16
CA GLY A 41 -46.75 -24.87 -41.31
C GLY A 41 -45.33 -24.31 -41.32
N MET A 42 -44.87 -23.74 -40.19
CA MET A 42 -43.53 -23.18 -40.06
C MET A 42 -42.45 -24.24 -40.28
N ARG A 43 -42.61 -25.43 -39.70
CA ARG A 43 -41.67 -26.54 -39.89
C ARG A 43 -41.59 -26.97 -41.36
N ARG A 44 -42.72 -27.04 -42.07
CA ARG A 44 -42.73 -27.34 -43.51
C ARG A 44 -42.01 -26.26 -44.32
N LEU A 45 -42.25 -24.98 -44.02
CA LEU A 45 -41.59 -23.86 -44.70
C LEU A 45 -40.07 -23.87 -44.49
N LEU A 46 -39.61 -24.05 -43.26
CA LEU A 46 -38.18 -24.09 -42.96
C LEU A 46 -37.47 -25.28 -43.63
N ARG A 47 -38.13 -26.45 -43.67
CA ARG A 47 -37.62 -27.63 -44.38
C ARG A 47 -37.55 -27.42 -45.89
N LEU A 48 -38.53 -26.73 -46.49
CA LEU A 48 -38.51 -26.37 -47.91
C LEU A 48 -37.36 -25.42 -48.24
N LEU A 49 -36.98 -24.54 -47.31
CA LEU A 49 -35.84 -23.64 -47.43
C LEU A 49 -34.49 -24.30 -47.14
N GLN A 50 -34.50 -25.58 -46.74
CA GLN A 50 -33.31 -26.38 -46.41
C GLN A 50 -32.36 -25.65 -45.45
N VAL A 51 -32.92 -25.06 -44.39
CA VAL A 51 -32.14 -24.23 -43.46
C VAL A 51 -31.05 -25.05 -42.76
N ASN A 52 -31.35 -26.29 -42.35
CA ASN A 52 -30.40 -27.13 -41.65
C ASN A 52 -29.16 -27.47 -42.49
N THR A 53 -29.31 -27.78 -43.79
CA THR A 53 -28.16 -28.11 -44.66
C THR A 53 -27.27 -26.90 -44.91
N ARG A 54 -27.85 -25.70 -45.09
CA ARG A 54 -27.06 -24.47 -45.25
C ARG A 54 -26.28 -24.08 -43.99
N VAL A 55 -26.84 -24.35 -42.81
CA VAL A 55 -26.13 -24.12 -41.55
C VAL A 55 -24.99 -25.12 -41.40
N GLU A 56 -25.23 -26.40 -41.71
CA GLU A 56 -24.20 -27.45 -41.68
C GLU A 56 -23.04 -27.14 -42.65
N GLU A 57 -23.32 -26.70 -43.87
CA GLU A 57 -22.30 -26.31 -44.86
C GLU A 57 -21.46 -25.10 -44.42
N SER A 58 -22.05 -24.17 -43.67
CA SER A 58 -21.40 -22.90 -43.30
C SER A 58 -20.68 -22.95 -41.94
N THR A 59 -21.12 -23.79 -41.01
CA THR A 59 -20.50 -23.93 -39.68
C THR A 59 -19.81 -25.26 -39.44
N GLY A 60 -20.04 -26.27 -40.29
CA GLY A 60 -19.52 -27.64 -40.10
C GLY A 60 -20.12 -28.36 -38.90
N VAL A 61 -21.16 -27.80 -38.28
CA VAL A 61 -21.86 -28.35 -37.11
C VAL A 61 -23.30 -28.66 -37.50
N GLN A 62 -23.74 -29.88 -37.21
CA GLN A 62 -25.13 -30.28 -37.37
C GLN A 62 -26.00 -29.60 -36.30
N LEU A 63 -26.63 -28.49 -36.67
CA LEU A 63 -27.57 -27.76 -35.84
C LEU A 63 -28.97 -27.90 -36.43
N ASP A 64 -29.90 -28.49 -35.67
CA ASP A 64 -31.32 -28.51 -36.03
C ASP A 64 -31.98 -27.18 -35.64
N ALA A 65 -31.90 -26.20 -36.55
CA ALA A 65 -32.51 -24.88 -36.37
C ALA A 65 -34.02 -24.89 -36.68
N GLU A 66 -34.50 -25.86 -37.47
CA GLU A 66 -35.90 -25.97 -37.88
C GLU A 66 -36.84 -26.22 -36.70
N SER A 67 -36.47 -27.16 -35.82
CA SER A 67 -37.26 -27.55 -34.66
C SER A 67 -37.46 -26.44 -33.61
N PRO A 68 -36.41 -25.77 -33.09
CA PRO A 68 -36.57 -24.73 -32.07
C PRO A 68 -37.33 -23.51 -32.58
N VAL A 69 -37.15 -23.10 -33.84
CA VAL A 69 -37.89 -21.98 -34.43
C VAL A 69 -39.38 -22.33 -34.56
N ALA A 70 -39.73 -23.53 -35.03
CA ALA A 70 -41.12 -23.97 -35.11
C ALA A 70 -41.77 -24.09 -33.71
N VAL A 71 -41.02 -24.54 -32.70
CA VAL A 71 -41.47 -24.55 -31.29
C VAL A 71 -41.66 -23.14 -30.74
N GLY A 72 -40.81 -22.19 -31.11
CA GLY A 72 -40.95 -20.78 -30.74
C GLY A 72 -42.25 -20.17 -31.26
N VAL A 73 -42.59 -20.41 -32.54
CA VAL A 73 -43.85 -19.95 -33.15
C VAL A 73 -45.07 -20.53 -32.44
N PHE A 74 -45.02 -21.82 -32.06
CA PHE A 74 -46.07 -22.46 -31.26
C PHE A 74 -46.30 -21.73 -29.93
N TRP A 75 -45.24 -21.50 -29.16
CA TRP A 75 -45.32 -20.81 -27.88
C TRP A 75 -45.78 -19.35 -28.02
N LEU A 76 -45.39 -18.66 -29.09
CA LEU A 76 -45.83 -17.30 -29.37
C LEU A 76 -47.35 -17.25 -29.62
N ILE A 77 -47.87 -18.15 -30.44
CA ILE A 77 -49.32 -18.21 -30.71
C ILE A 77 -50.10 -18.65 -29.46
N LEU A 78 -49.54 -19.58 -28.69
CA LEU A 78 -50.12 -19.97 -27.41
C LEU A 78 -50.13 -18.80 -26.40
N LEU A 79 -49.06 -18.01 -26.35
CA LEU A 79 -48.97 -16.80 -25.53
C LEU A 79 -49.99 -15.74 -25.98
N ALA A 80 -50.14 -15.52 -27.29
CA ALA A 80 -51.15 -14.62 -27.84
C ALA A 80 -52.57 -15.11 -27.50
N THR A 81 -52.81 -16.41 -27.58
CA THR A 81 -54.06 -17.05 -27.16
C THR A 81 -54.30 -16.83 -25.66
N LEU A 82 -53.28 -17.03 -24.83
CA LEU A 82 -53.36 -16.81 -23.38
C LEU A 82 -53.72 -15.35 -23.07
N VAL A 83 -53.06 -14.38 -23.72
CA VAL A 83 -53.38 -12.95 -23.59
C VAL A 83 -54.85 -12.68 -23.98
N ALA A 84 -55.33 -13.26 -25.10
CA ALA A 84 -56.72 -13.12 -25.51
C ALA A 84 -57.71 -13.71 -24.50
N VAL A 85 -57.41 -14.89 -23.94
CA VAL A 85 -58.20 -15.55 -22.90
C VAL A 85 -58.26 -14.71 -21.63
N LEU A 86 -57.11 -14.23 -21.14
CA LEU A 86 -57.02 -13.41 -19.94
C LEU A 86 -57.76 -12.07 -20.10
N ASN A 87 -57.71 -11.49 -21.31
CA ASN A 87 -58.43 -10.27 -21.64
C ASN A 87 -59.96 -10.48 -21.62
N VAL A 88 -60.46 -11.60 -22.15
CA VAL A 88 -61.90 -11.94 -22.10
C VAL A 88 -62.41 -12.16 -20.67
N LEU A 89 -61.53 -12.62 -19.78
CA LEU A 89 -61.83 -12.80 -18.36
C LEU A 89 -61.68 -11.50 -17.54
N ASP A 90 -61.38 -10.36 -18.17
CA ASP A 90 -61.09 -9.07 -17.53
C ASP A 90 -59.94 -9.13 -16.49
N LEU A 91 -59.01 -10.08 -16.65
CA LEU A 91 -57.84 -10.23 -15.79
C LEU A 91 -56.71 -9.30 -16.23
N SER A 92 -56.97 -7.99 -16.27
CA SER A 92 -56.05 -6.97 -16.81
C SER A 92 -54.69 -6.94 -16.09
N LEU A 93 -54.67 -7.14 -14.77
CA LEU A 93 -53.45 -7.24 -13.97
C LEU A 93 -52.53 -8.39 -14.42
N LEU A 94 -53.11 -9.48 -14.91
CA LEU A 94 -52.36 -10.63 -15.44
C LEU A 94 -52.08 -10.46 -16.94
N THR A 95 -52.99 -9.83 -17.69
CA THR A 95 -52.88 -9.66 -19.15
C THR A 95 -51.73 -8.72 -19.53
N ASN A 96 -51.55 -7.62 -18.79
CA ASN A 96 -50.54 -6.60 -19.10
C ASN A 96 -49.10 -7.13 -19.22
N PRO A 97 -48.55 -7.90 -18.26
CA PRO A 97 -47.19 -8.43 -18.38
C PRO A 97 -47.02 -9.42 -19.55
N PHE A 98 -48.00 -10.30 -19.81
CA PHE A 98 -47.92 -11.23 -20.94
C PHE A 98 -48.05 -10.51 -22.29
N ALA A 99 -48.90 -9.49 -22.37
CA ALA A 99 -49.02 -8.64 -23.56
C ALA A 99 -47.73 -7.85 -23.82
N ALA A 100 -47.09 -7.33 -22.77
CA ALA A 100 -45.78 -6.67 -22.87
C ALA A 100 -44.69 -7.65 -23.37
N MET A 101 -44.61 -8.86 -22.81
CA MET A 101 -43.69 -9.90 -23.28
C MET A 101 -43.93 -10.27 -24.75
N MET A 102 -45.18 -10.40 -25.16
CA MET A 102 -45.53 -10.64 -26.57
C MET A 102 -45.08 -9.48 -27.46
N GLY A 103 -45.30 -8.24 -27.02
CA GLY A 103 -44.84 -7.03 -27.69
C GLY A 103 -43.32 -6.98 -27.84
N ASP A 104 -42.57 -7.34 -26.79
CA ASP A 104 -41.11 -7.40 -26.79
C ASP A 104 -40.59 -8.46 -27.76
N ILE A 105 -41.18 -9.67 -27.76
CA ILE A 105 -40.80 -10.76 -28.68
C ILE A 105 -41.06 -10.37 -30.13
N ILE A 106 -42.24 -9.82 -30.43
CA ILE A 106 -42.59 -9.38 -31.80
C ILE A 106 -41.70 -8.21 -32.21
N GLY A 107 -41.46 -7.25 -31.32
CA GLY A 107 -40.58 -6.11 -31.56
C GLY A 107 -39.11 -6.49 -31.73
N TYR A 108 -38.69 -7.64 -31.23
CA TYR A 108 -37.34 -8.19 -31.43
C TYR A 108 -37.16 -8.89 -32.77
N LEU A 109 -38.24 -9.32 -33.42
CA LEU A 109 -38.20 -10.05 -34.69
C LEU A 109 -37.56 -9.24 -35.84
N PRO A 110 -37.93 -7.96 -36.08
CA PRO A 110 -37.25 -7.13 -37.08
C PRO A 110 -35.77 -6.89 -36.74
N LYS A 111 -35.42 -6.82 -35.46
CA LYS A 111 -34.04 -6.59 -34.98
C LYS A 111 -33.17 -7.81 -35.22
N LEU A 112 -33.70 -9.01 -34.97
CA LEU A 112 -33.04 -10.26 -35.31
C LEU A 112 -32.75 -10.36 -36.80
N LEU A 113 -33.71 -10.00 -37.65
CA LEU A 113 -33.53 -9.98 -39.09
C LEU A 113 -32.47 -8.94 -39.50
N ALA A 114 -32.54 -7.71 -38.96
CA ALA A 114 -31.56 -6.67 -39.24
C ALA A 114 -30.13 -7.10 -38.85
N GLY A 115 -29.96 -7.67 -37.65
CA GLY A 115 -28.67 -8.18 -37.18
C GLY A 115 -28.14 -9.36 -38.01
N ALA A 116 -29.02 -10.28 -38.42
CA ALA A 116 -28.65 -11.40 -39.29
C ALA A 116 -28.19 -10.92 -40.67
N VAL A 117 -28.92 -9.99 -41.29
CA VAL A 117 -28.54 -9.37 -42.57
C VAL A 117 -27.20 -8.65 -42.44
N LEU A 118 -27.02 -7.82 -41.40
CA LEU A 118 -25.75 -7.14 -41.13
C LEU A 118 -24.58 -8.10 -40.92
N SER A 119 -24.81 -9.21 -40.21
CA SER A 119 -23.78 -10.24 -40.00
C SER A 119 -23.36 -10.89 -41.32
N LEU A 120 -24.33 -11.20 -42.19
CA LEU A 120 -24.07 -11.79 -43.49
C LEU A 120 -23.31 -10.81 -44.40
N VAL A 121 -23.73 -9.54 -44.44
CA VAL A 121 -23.04 -8.48 -45.20
C VAL A 121 -21.62 -8.30 -44.67
N THR A 122 -21.44 -8.28 -43.35
CA THR A 122 -20.12 -8.15 -42.70
C THR A 122 -19.21 -9.33 -43.05
N TRP A 123 -19.71 -10.56 -42.98
CA TRP A 123 -18.95 -11.76 -43.34
C TRP A 123 -18.52 -11.75 -44.81
N LEU A 124 -19.42 -11.34 -45.70
CA LEU A 124 -19.14 -11.22 -47.14
C LEU A 124 -18.07 -10.15 -47.38
N LEU A 125 -18.22 -8.97 -46.77
CA LEU A 125 -17.25 -7.88 -46.85
C LEU A 125 -15.87 -8.30 -46.32
N ALA A 126 -15.82 -8.96 -45.16
CA ALA A 126 -14.59 -9.45 -44.55
C ALA A 126 -13.88 -10.49 -45.46
N THR A 127 -14.64 -11.38 -46.09
CA THR A 127 -14.11 -12.40 -47.01
C THR A 127 -13.52 -11.76 -48.26
N VAL A 128 -14.21 -10.75 -48.82
CA VAL A 128 -13.71 -9.98 -49.97
C VAL A 128 -12.43 -9.24 -49.59
N LEU A 129 -12.41 -8.54 -48.46
CA LEU A 129 -11.22 -7.81 -48.00
C LEU A 129 -10.03 -8.74 -47.71
N ARG A 130 -10.27 -9.91 -47.12
CA ARG A 130 -9.25 -10.95 -46.94
C ARG A 130 -8.65 -11.40 -48.27
N ALA A 131 -9.50 -11.69 -49.26
CA ALA A 131 -9.05 -12.12 -50.57
C ALA A 131 -8.23 -11.03 -51.29
N LEU A 132 -8.67 -9.77 -51.21
CA LEU A 132 -7.96 -8.63 -51.77
C LEU A 132 -6.60 -8.41 -51.11
N ALA A 133 -6.56 -8.45 -49.77
CA ALA A 133 -5.31 -8.26 -49.02
C ALA A 133 -4.32 -9.40 -49.27
N ALA A 134 -4.79 -10.65 -49.27
CA ALA A 134 -3.96 -11.81 -49.59
C ALA A 134 -3.38 -11.71 -51.01
N ARG A 135 -4.20 -11.30 -51.99
CA ARG A 135 -3.72 -11.07 -53.38
C ARG A 135 -2.72 -9.93 -53.48
N ALA A 136 -2.94 -8.82 -52.76
CA ALA A 136 -2.02 -7.68 -52.77
C ALA A 136 -0.66 -8.02 -52.13
N LEU A 137 -0.67 -8.78 -51.03
CA LEU A 137 0.56 -9.22 -50.36
C LEU A 137 1.29 -10.33 -51.12
N ALA A 138 0.57 -11.26 -51.73
CA ALA A 138 1.17 -12.28 -52.60
C ALA A 138 1.85 -11.67 -53.85
N ALA A 139 1.42 -10.48 -54.28
CA ALA A 139 2.11 -9.72 -55.32
C ALA A 139 3.43 -9.08 -54.85
N THR A 140 3.75 -9.10 -53.55
CA THR A 140 5.01 -8.60 -52.99
C THR A 140 5.99 -9.74 -52.69
N THR A 141 7.29 -9.47 -52.79
CA THR A 141 8.37 -10.45 -52.51
C THR A 141 8.62 -10.70 -51.02
N LEU A 142 7.76 -10.19 -50.12
CA LEU A 142 7.91 -10.35 -48.68
C LEU A 142 7.74 -11.81 -48.24
N ASP A 143 6.82 -12.56 -48.83
CA ASP A 143 6.58 -13.96 -48.45
C ASP A 143 7.79 -14.84 -48.76
N GLU A 144 8.47 -14.62 -49.89
CA GLU A 144 9.67 -15.36 -50.28
C GLU A 144 10.84 -15.06 -49.33
N LYS A 145 11.05 -13.79 -48.96
CA LYS A 145 12.17 -13.37 -48.11
C LYS A 145 12.02 -13.84 -46.66
N LEU A 146 10.82 -13.71 -46.08
CA LEU A 146 10.57 -14.12 -44.69
C LEU A 146 10.53 -15.65 -44.51
N SER A 147 10.00 -16.39 -45.50
CA SER A 147 9.99 -17.86 -45.42
C SER A 147 11.39 -18.46 -45.55
N THR A 148 12.23 -17.89 -46.44
CA THR A 148 13.59 -18.39 -46.70
C THR A 148 14.57 -18.04 -45.58
N GLU A 149 14.51 -16.84 -45.01
CA GLU A 149 15.44 -16.41 -43.96
C GLU A 149 14.99 -16.78 -42.53
N ALA A 150 13.69 -16.89 -42.28
CA ALA A 150 13.16 -17.10 -40.92
C ALA A 150 12.34 -18.39 -40.74
N GLY A 151 12.14 -19.20 -41.79
CA GLY A 151 11.36 -20.45 -41.71
C GLY A 151 9.90 -20.24 -41.31
N MET A 152 9.37 -19.03 -41.50
CA MET A 152 8.02 -18.65 -41.09
C MET A 152 6.99 -18.94 -42.18
N ALA A 153 5.76 -19.26 -41.79
CA ALA A 153 4.63 -19.42 -42.69
C ALA A 153 4.37 -18.12 -43.50
N PRO A 154 3.84 -18.21 -44.75
CA PRO A 154 3.62 -17.06 -45.61
C PRO A 154 2.75 -15.99 -44.93
N MET A 155 3.27 -14.77 -44.87
CA MET A 155 2.68 -13.62 -44.18
C MET A 155 1.35 -13.23 -44.82
N SER A 156 1.20 -13.40 -46.14
CA SER A 156 -0.03 -13.10 -46.88
C SER A 156 -1.27 -13.81 -46.33
N GLN A 157 -1.16 -15.09 -45.94
CA GLN A 157 -2.27 -15.85 -45.37
C GLN A 157 -2.62 -15.37 -43.96
N ASN A 158 -1.60 -15.13 -43.14
CA ASN A 158 -1.79 -14.68 -41.76
C ASN A 158 -2.38 -13.26 -41.70
N VAL A 159 -1.88 -12.34 -42.53
CA VAL A 159 -2.42 -10.98 -42.61
C VAL A 159 -3.84 -10.98 -43.16
N GLY A 160 -4.15 -11.79 -44.17
CA GLY A 160 -5.51 -11.95 -44.66
C GLY A 160 -6.47 -12.46 -43.57
N ASN A 161 -6.04 -13.43 -42.76
CA ASN A 161 -6.82 -13.95 -41.64
C ASN A 161 -7.03 -12.89 -40.54
N VAL A 162 -5.96 -12.16 -40.19
CA VAL A 162 -6.04 -11.07 -39.20
C VAL A 162 -6.98 -9.98 -39.68
N LEU A 163 -6.90 -9.58 -40.95
CA LEU A 163 -7.80 -8.57 -41.52
C LEU A 163 -9.25 -9.05 -41.54
N PHE A 164 -9.52 -10.33 -41.85
CA PHE A 164 -10.87 -10.89 -41.76
C PHE A 164 -11.45 -10.72 -40.34
N TRP A 165 -10.71 -11.16 -39.33
CA TRP A 165 -11.14 -11.01 -37.94
C TRP A 165 -11.22 -9.56 -37.50
N LEU A 166 -10.31 -8.70 -37.95
CA LEU A 166 -10.30 -7.27 -37.62
C LEU A 166 -11.51 -6.56 -38.22
N VAL A 167 -11.88 -6.88 -39.47
CA VAL A 167 -13.09 -6.35 -40.11
C VAL A 167 -14.33 -6.81 -39.36
N ILE A 168 -14.43 -8.10 -39.02
CA ILE A 168 -15.53 -8.62 -38.20
C ILE A 168 -15.58 -7.91 -36.85
N LEU A 169 -14.46 -7.76 -36.16
CA LEU A 169 -14.37 -7.13 -34.85
C LEU A 169 -14.72 -5.63 -34.93
N MET A 170 -14.36 -4.95 -36.01
CA MET A 170 -14.69 -3.55 -36.28
C MET A 170 -16.18 -3.34 -36.59
N LEU A 171 -16.82 -4.31 -37.26
CA LEU A 171 -18.26 -4.29 -37.59
C LEU A 171 -19.12 -4.98 -36.52
N LEU A 172 -18.52 -5.70 -35.58
CA LEU A 172 -19.20 -6.36 -34.47
C LEU A 172 -20.06 -5.39 -33.66
N PRO A 173 -19.62 -4.14 -33.37
CA PRO A 173 -20.50 -3.15 -32.74
C PRO A 173 -21.75 -2.85 -33.55
N ALA A 174 -21.67 -2.78 -34.89
CA ALA A 174 -22.83 -2.55 -35.73
C ALA A 174 -23.80 -3.76 -35.70
N ILE A 175 -23.26 -4.98 -35.71
CA ILE A 175 -24.04 -6.23 -35.60
C ILE A 175 -24.77 -6.28 -34.25
N LEU A 176 -24.04 -6.11 -33.16
CA LEU A 176 -24.59 -6.16 -31.81
C LEU A 176 -25.58 -5.01 -31.55
N ASN A 177 -25.37 -3.83 -32.15
CA ASN A 177 -26.34 -2.72 -32.10
C ASN A 177 -27.64 -3.06 -32.85
N ALA A 178 -27.54 -3.72 -34.01
CA ALA A 178 -28.71 -4.18 -34.75
C ALA A 178 -29.53 -5.21 -33.97
N PHE A 179 -28.86 -6.06 -33.17
CA PHE A 179 -29.50 -6.94 -32.19
C PHE A 179 -29.95 -6.22 -30.90
N GLN A 180 -29.71 -4.91 -30.75
CA GLN A 180 -29.96 -4.13 -29.51
C GLN A 180 -29.28 -4.68 -28.25
N LEU A 181 -28.09 -5.25 -28.42
CA LEU A 181 -27.26 -5.74 -27.31
C LEU A 181 -26.38 -4.62 -26.74
N ASN A 182 -26.94 -3.42 -26.54
CA ASN A 182 -26.20 -2.20 -26.17
C ASN A 182 -25.39 -2.33 -24.87
N ALA A 183 -25.88 -3.08 -23.89
CA ALA A 183 -25.14 -3.32 -22.65
C ALA A 183 -23.87 -4.18 -22.84
N LEU A 184 -23.87 -5.07 -23.84
CA LEU A 184 -22.72 -5.92 -24.18
C LEU A 184 -21.76 -5.20 -25.13
N LEU A 185 -22.22 -4.14 -25.79
CA LEU A 185 -21.46 -3.33 -26.73
C LEU A 185 -20.41 -2.46 -26.06
N GLU A 186 -20.73 -1.83 -24.94
CA GLU A 186 -19.86 -0.83 -24.32
C GLU A 186 -18.45 -1.37 -23.98
N PRO A 187 -18.29 -2.53 -23.32
CA PRO A 187 -16.96 -3.08 -23.04
C PRO A 187 -16.21 -3.43 -24.33
N VAL A 188 -16.90 -3.96 -25.34
CA VAL A 188 -16.31 -4.35 -26.63
C VAL A 188 -15.83 -3.14 -27.42
N ILE A 189 -16.64 -2.08 -27.49
CA ILE A 189 -16.27 -0.79 -28.10
C ILE A 189 -15.09 -0.18 -27.34
N GLY A 190 -15.09 -0.26 -26.01
CA GLY A 190 -13.96 0.19 -25.18
C GLY A 190 -12.65 -0.54 -25.49
N MET A 191 -12.71 -1.86 -25.69
CA MET A 191 -11.53 -2.65 -26.11
C MET A 191 -11.09 -2.30 -27.53
N LEU A 192 -12.02 -2.16 -28.48
CA LEU A 192 -11.72 -1.75 -29.84
C LEU A 192 -11.05 -0.36 -29.87
N ASN A 193 -11.59 0.61 -29.14
CA ASN A 193 -11.02 1.95 -29.03
C ASN A 193 -9.62 1.91 -28.43
N LYS A 194 -9.36 1.07 -27.42
CA LYS A 194 -8.02 0.86 -26.86
C LYS A 194 -7.06 0.26 -27.88
N LEU A 195 -7.48 -0.75 -28.64
CA LEU A 195 -6.67 -1.38 -29.69
C LEU A 195 -6.34 -0.39 -30.81
N LEU A 196 -7.33 0.40 -31.25
CA LEU A 196 -7.12 1.44 -32.25
C LEU A 196 -6.18 2.54 -31.76
N ALA A 197 -6.32 2.97 -30.49
CA ALA A 197 -5.42 3.93 -29.87
C ALA A 197 -4.01 3.35 -29.65
N MET A 198 -3.87 2.03 -29.50
CA MET A 198 -2.57 1.39 -29.31
C MET A 198 -1.67 1.57 -30.53
N VAL A 199 -2.21 1.64 -31.75
CA VAL A 199 -1.42 1.82 -32.98
C VAL A 199 -0.63 3.14 -32.98
N PRO A 200 -1.27 4.33 -32.88
CA PRO A 200 -0.54 5.60 -32.80
C PRO A 200 0.28 5.71 -31.51
N ASN A 201 -0.20 5.19 -30.38
CA ASN A 201 0.53 5.23 -29.11
C ASN A 201 1.82 4.39 -29.15
N MET A 202 1.79 3.23 -29.80
CA MET A 202 2.96 2.37 -30.00
C MET A 202 3.99 3.05 -30.88
N PHE A 203 3.56 3.73 -31.94
CA PHE A 203 4.46 4.54 -32.75
C PHE A 203 5.10 5.67 -31.93
N ALA A 204 4.31 6.42 -31.16
CA ALA A 204 4.82 7.47 -30.28
C ALA A 204 5.82 6.92 -29.24
N ALA A 205 5.50 5.80 -28.61
CA ALA A 205 6.38 5.12 -27.64
C ALA A 205 7.70 4.67 -28.27
N LEU A 206 7.65 4.05 -29.46
CA LEU A 206 8.85 3.64 -30.20
C LEU A 206 9.72 4.85 -30.57
N LEU A 207 9.10 5.94 -31.00
CA LEU A 207 9.81 7.18 -31.31
C LEU A 207 10.49 7.75 -30.06
N ILE A 208 9.76 7.92 -28.96
CA ILE A 208 10.27 8.49 -27.71
C ILE A 208 11.37 7.62 -27.11
N GLY A 209 11.15 6.31 -27.00
CA GLY A 209 12.12 5.37 -26.45
C GLY A 209 13.34 5.21 -27.35
N GLY A 210 13.15 5.17 -28.67
CA GLY A 210 14.23 5.09 -29.65
C GLY A 210 15.12 6.33 -29.63
N VAL A 211 14.52 7.52 -29.66
CA VAL A 211 15.27 8.79 -29.56
C VAL A 211 16.01 8.87 -28.24
N GLY A 212 15.36 8.59 -27.11
CA GLY A 212 16.04 8.67 -25.82
C GLY A 212 17.11 7.60 -25.61
N TYR A 213 16.98 6.41 -26.21
CA TYR A 213 18.07 5.43 -26.25
C TYR A 213 19.29 5.96 -27.00
N ILE A 214 19.08 6.57 -28.17
CA ILE A 214 20.16 7.17 -28.97
C ILE A 214 20.84 8.28 -28.16
N VAL A 215 20.06 9.20 -27.58
CA VAL A 215 20.58 10.29 -26.76
C VAL A 215 21.37 9.76 -25.56
N ALA A 216 20.83 8.78 -24.83
CA ALA A 216 21.51 8.16 -23.70
C ALA A 216 22.85 7.52 -24.10
N ARG A 217 22.89 6.83 -25.25
CA ARG A 217 24.12 6.19 -25.76
C ARG A 217 25.17 7.22 -26.17
N VAL A 218 24.74 8.32 -26.80
CA VAL A 218 25.62 9.44 -27.18
C VAL A 218 26.20 10.10 -25.93
N LEU A 219 25.35 10.46 -24.95
CA LEU A 219 25.77 11.08 -23.69
C LEU A 219 26.70 10.18 -22.88
N ARG A 220 26.44 8.86 -22.84
CA ARG A 220 27.36 7.88 -22.23
C ARG A 220 28.75 7.96 -22.85
N GLY A 221 28.84 7.93 -24.17
CA GLY A 221 30.11 7.98 -24.90
C GLY A 221 30.86 9.29 -24.64
N LEU A 222 30.15 10.42 -24.71
CA LEU A 222 30.67 11.75 -24.38
C LEU A 222 31.26 11.78 -22.97
N VAL A 223 30.48 11.42 -21.95
CA VAL A 223 30.91 11.48 -20.54
C VAL A 223 32.06 10.51 -20.27
N THR A 224 32.00 9.30 -20.80
CA THR A 224 33.09 8.31 -20.65
C THR A 224 34.40 8.86 -21.22
N ASN A 225 34.37 9.39 -22.44
CA ASN A 225 35.57 9.89 -23.11
C ASN A 225 36.12 11.15 -22.43
N LEU A 226 35.25 12.07 -22.01
CA LEU A 226 35.64 13.30 -21.32
C LEU A 226 36.27 13.02 -19.96
N LEU A 227 35.70 12.08 -19.18
CA LEU A 227 36.25 11.69 -17.88
C LEU A 227 37.55 10.91 -18.01
N ALA A 228 37.66 10.04 -19.01
CA ALA A 228 38.91 9.34 -19.31
C ALA A 228 40.02 10.34 -19.68
N ALA A 229 39.72 11.32 -20.54
CA ALA A 229 40.66 12.37 -20.92
C ALA A 229 41.03 13.29 -19.75
N ALA A 230 40.11 13.55 -18.83
CA ALA A 230 40.36 14.30 -17.59
C ALA A 230 41.17 13.52 -16.55
N GLY A 231 41.51 12.26 -16.83
CA GLY A 231 42.33 11.42 -15.94
C GLY A 231 41.55 10.80 -14.78
N ALA A 232 40.21 10.70 -14.85
CA ALA A 232 39.41 10.06 -13.80
C ALA A 232 39.83 8.61 -13.54
N ASP A 233 40.32 7.91 -14.57
CA ASP A 233 40.81 6.54 -14.44
C ASP A 233 42.15 6.45 -13.69
N SER A 234 42.95 7.53 -13.68
CA SER A 234 44.21 7.60 -12.92
C SER A 234 43.99 7.79 -11.41
N LEU A 235 42.81 8.29 -11.00
CA LEU A 235 42.45 8.46 -9.59
C LEU A 235 42.31 7.10 -8.87
N ASN A 236 41.95 6.03 -9.58
CA ASN A 236 41.76 4.69 -9.01
C ASN A 236 43.03 4.17 -8.34
N GLN A 237 44.20 4.49 -8.90
CA GLN A 237 45.50 4.10 -8.35
C GLN A 237 45.82 4.82 -7.03
N ARG A 238 45.29 6.03 -6.83
CA ARG A 238 45.54 6.82 -5.61
C ARG A 238 44.63 6.42 -4.45
N VAL A 239 43.47 5.85 -4.76
CA VAL A 239 42.45 5.46 -3.78
C VAL A 239 42.51 3.95 -3.44
N GLY A 240 43.38 3.19 -4.12
CA GLY A 240 43.54 1.75 -3.88
C GLY A 240 42.35 0.92 -4.39
N LEU A 241 41.61 1.45 -5.37
CA LEU A 241 40.52 0.72 -6.03
C LEU A 241 41.12 -0.26 -7.04
N ASP A 242 40.45 -1.40 -7.23
CA ASP A 242 40.88 -2.41 -8.20
C ASP A 242 40.97 -1.81 -9.62
N SER A 243 42.13 -2.00 -10.25
CA SER A 243 42.48 -1.53 -11.59
C SER A 243 41.56 -2.06 -12.69
N SER A 244 40.80 -3.13 -12.41
CA SER A 244 39.79 -3.68 -13.32
C SER A 244 38.59 -2.75 -13.53
N ILE A 245 38.32 -1.84 -12.58
CA ILE A 245 37.18 -0.92 -12.62
C ILE A 245 37.63 0.40 -13.24
N ARG A 246 37.01 0.82 -14.35
CA ARG A 246 37.23 2.14 -14.96
C ARG A 246 36.16 3.13 -14.50
N LEU A 247 36.59 4.14 -13.75
CA LEU A 247 35.69 5.14 -13.16
C LEU A 247 34.97 5.96 -14.24
N SER A 248 35.66 6.23 -15.35
CA SER A 248 35.08 6.88 -16.54
C SER A 248 33.91 6.09 -17.13
N ALA A 249 34.06 4.77 -17.26
CA ALA A 249 33.04 3.88 -17.81
C ALA A 249 31.85 3.68 -16.86
N LEU A 250 32.11 3.64 -15.55
CA LEU A 250 31.06 3.62 -14.54
C LEU A 250 30.21 4.90 -14.60
N ALA A 251 30.86 6.06 -14.59
CA ALA A 251 30.16 7.35 -14.69
C ALA A 251 29.36 7.46 -15.99
N GLY A 252 29.91 7.02 -17.13
CA GLY A 252 29.16 6.96 -18.39
C GLY A 252 27.93 6.04 -18.31
N THR A 253 28.04 4.90 -17.62
CA THR A 253 26.92 3.97 -17.42
C THR A 253 25.85 4.56 -16.51
N VAL A 254 26.24 5.30 -15.47
CA VAL A 254 25.30 6.06 -14.62
C VAL A 254 24.55 7.08 -15.47
N VAL A 255 25.24 7.90 -16.26
CA VAL A 255 24.61 8.88 -17.15
C VAL A 255 23.66 8.22 -18.15
N PHE A 256 24.03 7.06 -18.70
CA PHE A 256 23.15 6.28 -19.56
C PHE A 256 21.84 5.93 -18.85
N ILE A 257 21.90 5.38 -17.64
CA ILE A 257 20.71 5.01 -16.84
C ILE A 257 19.86 6.25 -16.54
N PHE A 258 20.49 7.35 -16.12
CA PHE A 258 19.80 8.60 -15.78
C PHE A 258 19.05 9.24 -16.95
N VAL A 259 19.47 9.00 -18.19
CA VAL A 259 18.79 9.53 -19.39
C VAL A 259 17.82 8.49 -19.96
N PHE A 260 18.21 7.22 -19.98
CA PHE A 260 17.43 6.14 -20.56
C PHE A 260 16.19 5.80 -19.74
N VAL A 261 16.29 5.72 -18.42
CA VAL A 261 15.16 5.35 -17.56
C VAL A 261 14.00 6.36 -17.66
N PRO A 262 14.21 7.69 -17.56
CA PRO A 262 13.12 8.65 -17.78
C PRO A 262 12.55 8.58 -19.20
N SER A 263 13.38 8.37 -20.22
CA SER A 263 12.91 8.19 -21.59
C SER A 263 12.06 6.93 -21.75
N LEU A 264 12.44 5.83 -21.11
CA LEU A 264 11.68 4.59 -21.13
C LEU A 264 10.33 4.77 -20.43
N ILE A 265 10.30 5.47 -19.29
CA ILE A 265 9.05 5.83 -18.60
C ILE A 265 8.17 6.70 -19.50
N ALA A 266 8.74 7.70 -20.17
CA ALA A 266 8.02 8.56 -21.12
C ALA A 266 7.47 7.75 -22.32
N ALA A 267 8.21 6.75 -22.81
CA ALA A 267 7.74 5.85 -23.85
C ALA A 267 6.58 4.97 -23.35
N LEU A 268 6.65 4.44 -22.14
CA LEU A 268 5.56 3.67 -21.52
C LEU A 268 4.31 4.53 -21.25
N ASP A 269 4.50 5.80 -20.91
CA ASP A 269 3.42 6.77 -20.75
C ASP A 269 2.76 7.13 -22.10
N ALA A 270 3.56 7.30 -23.15
CA ALA A 270 3.07 7.46 -24.51
C ALA A 270 2.28 6.24 -25.00
N LEU A 271 2.68 5.03 -24.56
CA LEU A 271 1.93 3.80 -24.79
C LEU A 271 0.62 3.72 -23.97
N LYS A 272 0.39 4.67 -23.06
CA LYS A 272 -0.75 4.75 -22.13
C LYS A 272 -0.86 3.56 -21.18
N ILE A 273 0.28 2.95 -20.81
CA ILE A 273 0.33 1.90 -19.80
C ILE A 273 0.47 2.52 -18.40
N ASN A 274 -0.59 3.22 -17.97
CA ASN A 274 -0.63 3.98 -16.71
C ASN A 274 -0.40 3.12 -15.45
N ALA A 275 -0.57 1.81 -15.54
CA ALA A 275 -0.32 0.88 -14.45
C ALA A 275 1.18 0.68 -14.17
N VAL A 276 2.04 0.95 -15.16
CA VAL A 276 3.50 0.77 -15.07
C VAL A 276 4.21 2.12 -15.05
N SER A 277 3.81 3.07 -15.91
CA SER A 277 4.47 4.37 -16.01
C SER A 277 4.35 5.20 -14.72
N ARG A 278 3.21 5.13 -14.01
CA ARG A 278 2.98 5.91 -12.79
C ARG A 278 3.85 5.46 -11.60
N PRO A 279 3.88 4.18 -11.19
CA PRO A 279 4.80 3.76 -10.14
C PRO A 279 6.27 4.03 -10.50
N ALA A 280 6.65 3.83 -11.76
CA ALA A 280 8.02 4.07 -12.21
C ALA A 280 8.43 5.55 -12.16
N SER A 281 7.55 6.48 -12.59
CA SER A 281 7.79 7.93 -12.47
C SER A 281 7.86 8.37 -11.02
N GLN A 282 6.98 7.87 -10.15
CA GLN A 282 7.03 8.15 -8.71
C GLN A 282 8.35 7.69 -8.08
N MET A 283 8.85 6.51 -8.46
CA MET A 283 10.16 6.05 -8.00
C MET A 283 11.29 6.96 -8.47
N LEU A 284 11.24 7.40 -9.72
CA LEU A 284 12.23 8.34 -10.27
C LEU A 284 12.18 9.70 -9.54
N ASP A 285 10.99 10.22 -9.27
CA ASP A 285 10.79 11.46 -8.51
C ASP A 285 11.35 11.32 -7.08
N LEU A 286 11.10 10.19 -6.42
CA LEU A 286 11.68 9.89 -5.10
C LEU A 286 13.22 9.84 -5.17
N MET A 287 13.79 9.25 -6.23
CA MET A 287 15.25 9.23 -6.42
C MET A 287 15.83 10.64 -6.61
N PHE A 288 15.18 11.50 -7.41
CA PHE A 288 15.62 12.88 -7.59
C PHE A 288 15.44 13.72 -6.32
N ALA A 289 14.33 13.54 -5.60
CA ALA A 289 14.08 14.20 -4.33
C ALA A 289 15.08 13.76 -3.24
N ALA A 290 15.58 12.53 -3.28
CA ALA A 290 16.58 12.03 -2.35
C ALA A 290 17.94 12.74 -2.49
N VAL A 291 18.30 13.25 -3.67
CA VAL A 291 19.63 13.87 -3.90
C VAL A 291 19.88 15.07 -2.98
N PRO A 292 19.01 16.10 -2.90
CA PRO A 292 19.14 17.18 -1.93
C PRO A 292 19.22 16.71 -0.47
N HIS A 293 18.41 15.71 -0.10
CA HIS A 293 18.37 15.19 1.26
C HIS A 293 19.65 14.45 1.66
N ILE A 294 20.25 13.68 0.74
CA ILE A 294 21.54 13.01 0.96
C ILE A 294 22.64 14.05 1.16
N VAL A 295 22.64 15.12 0.36
CA VAL A 295 23.59 16.22 0.51
C VAL A 295 23.40 16.91 1.87
N ALA A 296 22.16 17.24 2.24
CA ALA A 296 21.85 17.85 3.54
C ALA A 296 22.30 16.97 4.71
N ALA A 297 21.98 15.67 4.69
CA ALA A 297 22.41 14.70 5.71
C ALA A 297 23.94 14.64 5.83
N SER A 298 24.65 14.61 4.69
CA SER A 298 26.11 14.58 4.64
C SER A 298 26.72 15.86 5.23
N VAL A 299 26.17 17.02 4.88
CA VAL A 299 26.59 18.32 5.42
C VAL A 299 26.38 18.38 6.92
N ILE A 300 25.23 17.93 7.44
CA ILE A 300 24.92 17.91 8.87
C ILE A 300 25.92 17.04 9.63
N LEU A 301 26.24 15.84 9.12
CA LEU A 301 27.22 14.95 9.74
C LEU A 301 28.62 15.57 9.77
N LEU A 302 29.10 16.11 8.64
CA LEU A 302 30.42 16.72 8.53
C LEU A 302 30.55 17.96 9.42
N LEU A 303 29.54 18.83 9.39
CA LEU A 303 29.52 20.06 10.17
C LEU A 303 29.47 19.75 11.67
N THR A 304 28.61 18.81 12.08
CA THR A 304 28.53 18.41 13.49
C THR A 304 29.82 17.75 13.95
N TRP A 305 30.42 16.87 13.15
CA TRP A 305 31.70 16.27 13.48
C TRP A 305 32.79 17.33 13.69
N TYR A 306 32.85 18.34 12.83
CA TYR A 306 33.81 19.43 12.94
C TYR A 306 33.60 20.26 14.22
N ILE A 307 32.36 20.69 14.48
CA ILE A 307 32.00 21.50 15.66
C ILE A 307 32.19 20.69 16.95
N ALA A 308 31.70 19.45 16.99
CA ALA A 308 31.81 18.57 18.14
C ALA A 308 33.27 18.26 18.46
N ARG A 309 34.13 18.07 17.45
CA ARG A 309 35.57 17.86 17.66
C ARG A 309 36.22 19.05 18.37
N PHE A 310 35.83 20.27 18.01
CA PHE A 310 36.30 21.47 18.69
C PHE A 310 35.75 21.56 20.11
N ALA A 311 34.44 21.39 20.28
CA ALA A 311 33.77 21.44 21.58
C ALA A 311 34.30 20.39 22.57
N SER A 312 34.52 19.15 22.12
CA SER A 312 35.10 18.07 22.93
C SER A 312 36.50 18.40 23.42
N ARG A 313 37.34 19.01 22.57
CA ARG A 313 38.70 19.44 22.97
C ARG A 313 38.64 20.56 24.00
N LEU A 314 37.76 21.54 23.79
CA LEU A 314 37.54 22.60 24.76
C LEU A 314 37.06 22.02 26.10
N LEU A 315 36.05 21.15 26.09
CA LEU A 315 35.54 20.50 27.30
C LEU A 315 36.64 19.73 28.05
N ALA A 316 37.47 18.97 27.32
CA ALA A 316 38.61 18.27 27.92
C ALA A 316 39.56 19.26 28.62
N SER A 317 39.94 20.34 27.93
CA SER A 317 40.85 21.35 28.48
C SER A 317 40.27 22.09 29.69
N LEU A 318 38.97 22.40 29.67
CA LEU A 318 38.28 23.06 30.78
C LEU A 318 38.20 22.13 32.00
N MET A 319 37.85 20.85 31.79
CA MET A 319 37.80 19.88 32.89
C MET A 319 39.18 19.56 33.46
N GLU A 320 40.20 19.49 32.63
CA GLU A 320 41.59 19.35 33.07
C GLU A 320 42.03 20.57 33.88
N SER A 321 41.75 21.79 33.39
CA SER A 321 42.07 23.05 34.10
C SER A 321 41.32 23.21 35.42
N ALA A 322 40.08 22.70 35.50
CA ALA A 322 39.28 22.66 36.73
C ALA A 322 39.77 21.61 37.74
N GLY A 323 40.77 20.79 37.37
CA GLY A 323 41.30 19.73 38.23
C GLY A 323 40.37 18.53 38.37
N ALA A 324 39.45 18.31 37.41
CA ALA A 324 38.54 17.17 37.43
C ALA A 324 39.29 15.83 37.45
N ASP A 325 40.48 15.78 36.83
CA ASP A 325 41.32 14.58 36.79
C ASP A 325 41.96 14.23 38.14
N ASN A 326 41.97 15.16 39.10
CA ASN A 326 42.45 14.94 40.46
C ASN A 326 41.32 14.45 41.39
N LEU A 327 40.05 14.51 40.97
CA LEU A 327 38.91 14.08 41.79
C LEU A 327 38.94 12.57 42.12
N PRO A 328 39.26 11.65 41.18
CA PRO A 328 39.34 10.22 41.50
C PRO A 328 40.36 9.87 42.59
N GLN A 329 41.46 10.64 42.69
CA GLN A 329 42.45 10.49 43.76
C GLN A 329 41.85 10.87 45.12
N LYS A 330 41.13 11.99 45.19
CA LYS A 330 40.46 12.46 46.42
C LYS A 330 39.33 11.53 46.86
N MET A 331 38.74 10.76 45.94
CA MET A 331 37.66 9.82 46.22
C MET A 331 38.14 8.39 46.52
N GLY A 332 39.45 8.11 46.43
CA GLY A 332 39.99 6.76 46.68
C GLY A 332 39.68 5.73 45.58
N ILE A 333 39.19 6.17 44.41
CA ILE A 333 38.75 5.30 43.30
C ILE A 333 39.71 5.36 42.09
N GLN A 334 40.97 5.74 42.33
CA GLN A 334 41.99 5.93 41.30
C GLN A 334 42.20 4.70 40.41
N HIS A 335 42.04 3.49 40.96
CA HIS A 335 42.17 2.25 40.20
C HIS A 335 41.08 2.06 39.14
N VAL A 336 39.90 2.66 39.32
CA VAL A 336 38.74 2.54 38.41
C VAL A 336 38.75 3.61 37.32
N LEU A 337 39.21 4.83 37.63
CA LEU A 337 39.20 5.98 36.70
C LEU A 337 40.62 6.41 36.27
N SER A 338 41.44 5.47 35.82
CA SER A 338 42.80 5.75 35.32
C SER A 338 42.94 5.61 33.79
N GLY A 339 43.95 6.28 33.21
CA GLY A 339 44.29 6.16 31.79
C GLY A 339 43.23 6.67 30.81
N ALA A 340 42.54 5.75 30.12
CA ALA A 340 41.48 6.05 29.17
C ALA A 340 40.16 6.47 29.86
N ALA A 341 39.97 6.08 31.12
CA ALA A 341 38.79 6.41 31.93
C ALA A 341 38.98 7.68 32.79
N ARG A 342 39.88 8.60 32.39
CA ARG A 342 40.02 9.90 33.07
C ARG A 342 38.75 10.73 32.87
N PRO A 343 38.25 11.43 33.91
CA PRO A 343 37.02 12.22 33.82
C PRO A 343 36.98 13.21 32.64
N SER A 344 38.07 13.95 32.41
CA SER A 344 38.19 14.90 31.30
C SER A 344 38.02 14.23 29.92
N ARG A 345 38.71 13.10 29.71
CA ARG A 345 38.67 12.33 28.47
C ARG A 345 37.33 11.64 28.26
N LEU A 346 36.77 11.03 29.31
CA LEU A 346 35.44 10.42 29.29
C LEU A 346 34.38 11.45 28.90
N ALA A 347 34.35 12.61 29.54
CA ALA A 347 33.38 13.66 29.23
C ALA A 347 33.51 14.15 27.78
N SER A 348 34.74 14.36 27.29
CA SER A 348 34.98 14.78 25.90
C SER A 348 34.57 13.72 24.86
N ALA A 349 34.80 12.44 25.17
CA ALA A 349 34.42 11.31 24.34
C ALA A 349 32.91 11.11 24.33
N LEU A 350 32.25 11.26 25.48
CA LEU A 350 30.80 11.25 25.60
C LEU A 350 30.18 12.40 24.81
N LEU A 351 30.71 13.63 24.93
CA LEU A 351 30.21 14.76 24.14
C LEU A 351 30.30 14.48 22.63
N MET A 352 31.42 13.94 22.16
CA MET A 352 31.59 13.55 20.76
C MET A 352 30.59 12.46 20.36
N PHE A 353 30.46 11.41 21.17
CA PHE A 353 29.55 10.30 20.92
C PHE A 353 28.10 10.79 20.81
N PHE A 354 27.62 11.57 21.77
CA PHE A 354 26.25 12.11 21.76
C PHE A 354 26.02 13.13 20.65
N ALA A 355 26.99 14.00 20.35
CA ALA A 355 26.87 14.94 19.25
C ALA A 355 26.77 14.21 17.90
N MET A 356 27.57 13.16 17.68
CA MET A 356 27.49 12.34 16.48
C MET A 356 26.21 11.50 16.43
N LEU A 357 25.75 10.99 17.57
CA LEU A 357 24.49 10.26 17.67
C LEU A 357 23.31 11.17 17.31
N PHE A 358 23.30 12.41 17.81
CA PHE A 358 22.30 13.43 17.45
C PHE A 358 22.38 13.79 15.96
N ALA A 359 23.57 14.04 15.43
CA ALA A 359 23.77 14.29 14.00
C ALA A 359 23.29 13.12 13.13
N ALA A 360 23.51 11.88 13.58
CA ALA A 360 23.01 10.69 12.90
C ALA A 360 21.48 10.62 12.93
N THR A 361 20.83 11.03 14.03
CA THR A 361 19.36 11.11 14.08
C THR A 361 18.80 12.15 13.12
N GLU A 362 19.46 13.31 13.01
CA GLU A 362 19.05 14.37 12.09
C GLU A 362 19.29 13.96 10.63
N ALA A 363 20.45 13.35 10.34
CA ALA A 363 20.74 12.78 9.03
C ALA A 363 19.72 11.69 8.64
N ALA A 364 19.35 10.81 9.59
CA ALA A 364 18.30 9.82 9.39
C ALA A 364 16.94 10.48 9.10
N SER A 365 16.62 11.60 9.76
CA SER A 365 15.43 12.40 9.49
C SER A 365 15.40 12.92 8.05
N GLN A 366 16.52 13.49 7.58
CA GLN A 366 16.65 14.02 6.22
C GLN A 366 16.46 12.91 5.17
N LEU A 367 16.97 11.71 5.44
CA LEU A 367 16.81 10.55 4.54
C LEU A 367 15.43 9.88 4.61
N GLY A 368 14.50 10.38 5.43
CA GLY A 368 13.15 9.83 5.58
C GLY A 368 13.07 8.63 6.54
N PHE A 369 14.14 8.31 7.27
CA PHE A 369 14.17 7.22 8.27
C PHE A 369 13.60 7.66 9.63
N GLY A 370 12.39 8.22 9.62
CA GLY A 370 11.76 8.82 10.81
C GLY A 370 11.60 7.85 11.98
N GLN A 371 11.34 6.56 11.72
CA GLN A 371 11.22 5.56 12.77
C GLN A 371 12.56 5.23 13.42
N MET A 372 13.63 5.12 12.63
CA MET A 372 14.99 4.94 13.14
C MET A 372 15.40 6.15 13.98
N ARG A 373 15.12 7.38 13.51
CA ARG A 373 15.33 8.61 14.29
C ARG A 373 14.66 8.54 15.65
N ASN A 374 13.38 8.21 15.70
CA ASN A 374 12.63 8.16 16.97
C ASN A 374 13.22 7.12 17.95
N MET A 375 13.60 5.93 17.45
CA MET A 375 14.25 4.91 18.28
C MET A 375 15.58 5.40 18.86
N VAL A 376 16.43 6.02 18.03
CA VAL A 376 17.72 6.54 18.47
C VAL A 376 17.55 7.75 19.40
N SER A 377 16.58 8.64 19.16
CA SER A 377 16.27 9.77 20.05
C SER A 377 15.80 9.33 21.43
N SER A 378 14.95 8.30 21.52
CA SER A 378 14.56 7.72 22.82
C SER A 378 15.77 7.11 23.55
N PHE A 379 16.67 6.45 22.81
CA PHE A 379 17.91 5.93 23.37
C PHE A 379 18.84 7.05 23.84
N ILE A 380 18.96 8.16 23.10
CA ILE A 380 19.70 9.36 23.52
C ILE A 380 19.14 9.89 24.84
N GLY A 381 17.82 10.01 24.96
CA GLY A 381 17.16 10.46 26.18
C GLY A 381 17.47 9.55 27.37
N PHE A 382 17.27 8.24 27.21
CA PHE A 382 17.62 7.26 28.23
C PHE A 382 19.10 7.33 28.62
N ALA A 383 20.01 7.42 27.65
CA ALA A 383 21.44 7.49 27.92
C ALA A 383 21.83 8.80 28.63
N ALA A 384 21.15 9.91 28.34
CA ALA A 384 21.33 11.17 29.06
C ALA A 384 20.83 11.09 30.51
N ASP A 385 19.68 10.47 30.75
CA ASP A 385 19.16 10.21 32.09
C ASP A 385 20.12 9.33 32.91
N VAL A 386 20.66 8.27 32.27
CA VAL A 386 21.67 7.40 32.88
C VAL A 386 22.94 8.18 33.24
N LEU A 387 23.43 9.06 32.36
CA LEU A 387 24.58 9.91 32.65
C LEU A 387 24.30 10.88 33.82
N LEU A 388 23.12 11.49 33.85
CA LEU A 388 22.71 12.42 34.91
C LEU A 388 22.64 11.71 36.27
N GLY A 389 22.03 10.52 36.32
CA GLY A 389 22.00 9.71 37.53
C GLY A 389 23.40 9.26 37.95
N GLY A 390 24.25 8.85 37.01
CA GLY A 390 25.67 8.55 37.27
C GLY A 390 26.43 9.74 37.87
N ALA A 391 26.20 10.95 37.34
CA ALA A 391 26.79 12.18 37.88
C ALA A 391 26.30 12.47 39.31
N ILE A 392 25.00 12.31 39.59
CA ILE A 392 24.44 12.46 40.94
C ILE A 392 25.08 11.47 41.91
N LEU A 393 25.25 10.21 41.51
CA LEU A 393 25.92 9.19 42.33
C LEU A 393 27.38 9.57 42.62
N ALA A 394 28.12 10.03 41.60
CA ALA A 394 29.53 10.44 41.77
C ALA A 394 29.68 11.63 42.73
N VAL A 395 28.86 12.68 42.55
CA VAL A 395 28.87 13.86 43.41
C VAL A 395 28.42 13.50 44.83
N GLY A 396 27.35 12.72 44.95
CA GLY A 396 26.82 12.34 46.25
C GLY A 396 27.74 11.40 47.03
N PHE A 397 28.46 10.50 46.35
CA PHE A 397 29.52 9.69 46.97
C PHE A 397 30.61 10.58 47.56
N TRP A 398 31.05 11.61 46.83
CA TRP A 398 32.03 12.58 47.31
C TRP A 398 31.53 13.34 48.55
N ILE A 399 30.28 13.83 48.53
CA ILE A 399 29.66 14.50 49.67
C ILE A 399 29.58 13.58 50.89
N SER A 400 29.24 12.29 50.69
CA SER A 400 29.15 11.32 51.80
C SER A 400 30.48 11.14 52.53
N ASN A 401 31.59 11.08 51.79
CA ASN A 401 32.92 10.92 52.37
C ASN A 401 33.39 12.22 53.04
N LEU A 402 33.08 13.38 52.44
CA LEU A 402 33.38 14.67 53.05
C LEU A 402 32.65 14.84 54.39
N ALA A 403 31.38 14.44 54.46
CA ALA A 403 30.61 14.46 55.69
C ALA A 403 31.19 13.51 56.75
N TYR A 404 31.58 12.30 56.35
CA TYR A 404 32.27 11.35 57.23
C TYR A 404 33.55 11.97 57.83
N ASP A 405 34.42 12.49 56.97
CA ASP A 405 35.69 13.08 57.39
C ASP A 405 35.51 14.30 58.29
N ALA A 406 34.51 15.15 58.00
CA ALA A 406 34.22 16.34 58.79
C ALA A 406 33.73 15.98 60.20
N ILE A 407 32.80 15.02 60.31
CA ILE A 407 32.26 14.57 61.60
C ILE A 407 33.34 13.84 62.41
N HIS A 408 34.12 12.98 61.74
CA HIS A 408 35.20 12.24 62.39
C HIS A 408 36.29 13.17 62.95
N LYS A 409 36.68 14.21 62.20
CA LYS A 409 37.65 15.23 62.64
C LYS A 409 37.12 16.10 63.79
N ALA A 410 35.83 16.44 63.78
CA ALA A 410 35.24 17.33 64.78
C ALA A 410 34.98 16.64 66.13
N GLY A 411 34.63 15.34 66.15
CA GLY A 411 34.19 14.66 67.37
C GLY A 411 35.13 13.56 67.91
N GLY A 412 36.32 13.40 67.33
CA GLY A 412 37.35 12.46 67.80
C GLY A 412 36.86 11.01 67.89
N LYS A 413 37.41 10.21 68.82
CA LYS A 413 37.14 8.77 68.94
C LYS A 413 35.66 8.42 69.21
N HIS A 414 34.88 9.32 69.80
CA HIS A 414 33.47 9.07 70.14
C HIS A 414 32.50 9.38 68.99
N ALA A 415 32.93 10.07 67.94
CA ALA A 415 32.08 10.44 66.80
C ALA A 415 32.19 9.50 65.59
N ALA A 416 33.03 8.46 65.66
CA ALA A 416 33.18 7.50 64.56
C ALA A 416 31.86 6.80 64.19
N GLY A 417 31.04 6.44 65.18
CA GLY A 417 29.73 5.84 64.94
C GLY A 417 28.74 6.82 64.27
N LEU A 418 28.72 8.08 64.71
CA LEU A 418 27.87 9.11 64.12
C LEU A 418 28.29 9.47 62.69
N ALA A 419 29.60 9.49 62.42
CA ALA A 419 30.14 9.72 61.08
C ALA A 419 29.71 8.62 60.10
N GLU A 420 29.77 7.35 60.51
CA GLU A 420 29.36 6.22 59.66
C GLU A 420 27.85 6.22 59.40
N ILE A 421 27.03 6.52 60.41
CA ILE A 421 25.57 6.65 60.24
C ILE A 421 25.25 7.78 59.25
N ALA A 422 25.91 8.94 59.38
CA ALA A 422 25.73 10.05 58.46
C ALA A 422 26.13 9.69 57.03
N ARG A 423 27.26 8.99 56.85
CA ARG A 423 27.73 8.52 55.54
C ARG A 423 26.73 7.55 54.90
N ILE A 424 26.28 6.53 55.63
CA ILE A 424 25.30 5.55 55.15
C ILE A 424 23.98 6.24 54.80
N GLY A 425 23.52 7.19 55.62
CA GLY A 425 22.31 7.96 55.37
C GLY A 425 22.39 8.79 54.09
N ILE A 426 23.49 9.54 53.90
CA ILE A 426 23.73 10.32 52.69
C ILE A 426 23.84 9.40 51.47
N LEU A 427 24.57 8.30 51.58
CA LEU A 427 24.78 7.36 50.48
C LEU A 427 23.48 6.66 50.07
N GLY A 428 22.63 6.27 51.02
CA GLY A 428 21.29 5.73 50.75
C GLY A 428 20.39 6.73 50.01
N LEU A 429 20.39 8.00 50.43
CA LEU A 429 19.63 9.07 49.77
C LEU A 429 20.16 9.37 48.35
N VAL A 430 21.48 9.45 48.20
CA VAL A 430 22.14 9.66 46.90
C VAL A 430 21.86 8.51 45.94
N ILE A 431 21.89 7.27 46.40
CA ILE A 431 21.53 6.09 45.59
C ILE A 431 20.10 6.21 45.10
N ALA A 432 19.15 6.53 45.99
CA ALA A 432 17.75 6.69 45.60
C ALA A 432 17.57 7.83 44.58
N MET A 433 18.20 8.99 44.81
CA MET A 433 18.14 10.11 43.88
C MET A 433 18.80 9.80 42.53
N GLY A 434 19.94 9.11 42.53
CA GLY A 434 20.68 8.71 41.34
C GLY A 434 19.90 7.69 40.51
N LEU A 435 19.36 6.63 41.11
CA LEU A 435 18.54 5.64 40.40
C LEU A 435 17.27 6.27 39.81
N ARG A 436 16.63 7.16 40.56
CA ARG A 436 15.45 7.90 40.08
C ARG A 436 15.79 8.81 38.89
N ALA A 437 16.95 9.46 38.93
CA ALA A 437 17.43 10.29 37.83
C ALA A 437 17.74 9.49 36.55
N MET A 438 18.18 8.23 36.68
CA MET A 438 18.36 7.33 35.53
C MET A 438 17.04 6.86 34.90
N GLY A 439 15.89 7.19 35.50
CA GLY A 439 14.58 6.69 35.08
C GLY A 439 14.36 5.20 35.37
N LEU A 440 15.23 4.58 36.19
CA LEU A 440 15.17 3.16 36.48
C LEU A 440 14.14 2.90 37.59
N ALA A 441 12.95 2.43 37.18
CA ALA A 441 11.89 1.97 38.07
C ALA A 441 11.59 2.96 39.21
N ASN A 442 11.31 4.22 38.84
CA ASN A 442 11.09 5.32 39.78
C ASN A 442 10.11 4.97 40.90
N GLU A 443 9.03 4.26 40.58
CA GLU A 443 8.03 3.81 41.56
C GLU A 443 8.63 2.81 42.57
N ILE A 444 9.43 1.85 42.10
CA ILE A 444 10.09 0.88 42.99
C ILE A 444 11.05 1.60 43.93
N VAL A 445 11.86 2.54 43.40
CA VAL A 445 12.81 3.31 44.21
C VAL A 445 12.09 4.20 45.22
N GLN A 446 11.04 4.89 44.79
CA GLN A 446 10.25 5.77 45.66
C GLN A 446 9.53 4.99 46.77
N LEU A 447 8.93 3.84 46.42
CA LEU A 447 8.29 2.95 47.39
C LEU A 447 9.30 2.36 48.36
N ALA A 448 10.42 1.81 47.86
CA ALA A 448 11.45 1.21 48.72
C ALA A 448 12.05 2.23 49.70
N PHE A 449 12.37 3.44 49.23
CA PHE A 449 12.91 4.49 50.09
C PHE A 449 11.86 5.06 51.05
N GLY A 450 10.65 5.31 50.56
CA GLY A 450 9.53 5.80 51.38
C GLY A 450 9.15 4.80 52.48
N LEU A 451 9.12 3.51 52.17
CA LEU A 451 8.83 2.45 53.13
C LEU A 451 9.98 2.22 54.11
N THR A 452 11.24 2.27 53.68
CA THR A 452 12.38 2.10 54.59
C THR A 452 12.50 3.29 55.55
N LEU A 453 12.42 4.53 55.07
CA LEU A 453 12.37 5.70 55.94
C LEU A 453 11.12 5.70 56.83
N GLY A 454 9.97 5.30 56.28
CA GLY A 454 8.74 5.14 57.05
C GLY A 454 8.90 4.12 58.19
N ALA A 455 9.51 2.97 57.91
CA ALA A 455 9.78 1.94 58.90
C ALA A 455 10.76 2.43 59.99
N VAL A 456 11.82 3.15 59.61
CA VAL A 456 12.76 3.77 60.56
C VAL A 456 12.06 4.81 61.42
N ALA A 457 11.24 5.69 60.82
CA ALA A 457 10.48 6.70 61.54
C ALA A 457 9.52 6.07 62.56
N VAL A 458 8.80 5.02 62.17
CA VAL A 458 7.93 4.25 63.06
C VAL A 458 8.72 3.56 64.17
N ALA A 459 9.86 2.92 63.85
CA ALA A 459 10.71 2.25 64.84
C ALA A 459 11.25 3.24 65.88
N VAL A 460 11.71 4.43 65.46
CA VAL A 460 12.16 5.50 66.35
C VAL A 460 11.00 6.01 67.20
N ALA A 461 9.85 6.30 66.59
CA ALA A 461 8.66 6.75 67.31
C ALA A 461 8.21 5.75 68.39
N LEU A 462 8.24 4.44 68.08
CA LEU A 462 7.91 3.39 69.04
C LEU A 462 8.99 3.22 70.12
N SER A 463 10.27 3.26 69.76
CA SER A 463 11.39 3.12 70.71
C SER A 463 11.39 4.25 71.75
N PHE A 464 11.24 5.49 71.30
CA PHE A 464 11.14 6.65 72.21
C PHE A 464 9.79 6.72 72.94
N GLY A 465 8.68 6.41 72.26
CA GLY A 465 7.35 6.46 72.85
C GLY A 465 7.14 5.43 73.96
N LEU A 466 7.56 4.19 73.72
CA LEU A 466 7.46 3.11 74.72
C LEU A 466 8.57 3.20 75.77
N GLY A 467 9.82 3.45 75.36
CA GLY A 467 10.97 3.54 76.27
C GLY A 467 10.99 4.80 77.15
N GLY A 468 10.42 5.91 76.67
CA GLY A 468 10.35 7.17 77.40
C GLY A 468 9.15 7.30 78.34
N ARG A 469 8.22 6.32 78.33
CA ARG A 469 6.94 6.39 79.04
C ARG A 469 7.11 6.66 80.54
N GLU A 470 8.03 5.98 81.20
CA GLU A 470 8.27 6.13 82.64
C GLU A 470 8.93 7.48 82.97
N ALA A 471 9.87 7.93 82.13
CA ALA A 471 10.54 9.21 82.31
C ALA A 471 9.56 10.39 82.13
N ALA A 472 8.73 10.32 81.09
CA ALA A 472 7.65 11.28 80.84
C ALA A 472 6.62 11.28 81.96
N GLY A 473 6.23 10.10 82.46
CA GLY A 473 5.34 9.94 83.61
C GLY A 473 5.90 10.63 84.87
N LYS A 474 7.16 10.35 85.22
CA LYS A 474 7.83 11.02 86.37
C LYS A 474 7.99 12.52 86.21
N LEU A 475 8.09 13.03 84.98
CA LEU A 475 8.15 14.46 84.71
C LEU A 475 6.77 15.11 84.87
N ALA A 476 5.73 14.47 84.33
CA ALA A 476 4.34 14.89 84.45
C ALA A 476 3.87 14.90 85.90
N THR A 477 4.18 13.87 86.69
CA THR A 477 3.88 13.83 88.13
C THR A 477 4.56 14.97 88.89
N ARG A 478 5.85 15.24 88.62
CA ARG A 478 6.57 16.37 89.21
C ARG A 478 5.98 17.72 88.83
N TRP A 479 5.50 17.87 87.59
CA TRP A 479 4.80 19.08 87.17
C TRP A 479 3.47 19.24 87.91
N LEU A 480 2.71 18.14 88.05
CA LEU A 480 1.43 18.13 88.73
C LEU A 480 1.57 18.42 90.24
N GLU A 481 2.61 17.92 90.88
CA GLU A 481 2.95 18.22 92.29
C GLU A 481 3.39 19.68 92.51
N ARG A 482 4.00 20.33 91.52
CA ARG A 482 4.33 21.76 91.60
C ARG A 482 3.08 22.64 91.51
N TRP A 483 2.09 22.22 90.71
CA TRP A 483 0.84 22.95 90.54
C TRP A 483 -0.13 22.81 91.73
N TYR A 484 -0.01 21.74 92.52
CA TYR A 484 -0.85 21.50 93.70
C TYR A 484 -0.28 22.06 95.02
N LYS A 485 0.87 22.74 94.96
CA LYS A 485 1.55 23.34 96.13
C LYS A 485 1.34 24.86 96.26
N ASP A 486 0.67 25.47 95.29
CA ASP A 486 0.04 26.78 95.39
C ASP A 486 -1.47 26.58 95.60
#